data_AF-A0A645D4N5-F1
#
_entry.id   AF-A0A645D4N5-F1
#
_cell.length_a   1.000
_cell.length_b   1.000
_cell.length_c   1.000
_cell.angle_alpha   90.00
_cell.angle_beta   90.00
_cell.angle_gamma   90.00
#
_symmetry.space_group_name_H-M   'P 1'
#
loop_
_entity.id
_entity.type
_entity.pdbx_description
1 polymer ?
#
loop_
_entity_poly.entity_id
_entity_poly.type
_entity_poly.pdbx_seq_one_letter_code
_entity_poly.pdbx_strand_id
1 'polypeptide(L)'
;MVILCILDNTYQQGELANMSKEMLKTPIGAIVILVNDANASISMAELEKTDRRFRVDGRYRVNIDVKDTGNGAWIDCLLDNKNQIAGGIESGEGMEMISFQCNEVKLSIGTISGLPGIKYCYLNNGIRLKFDSDNGVQVKQIQLFIAWLKIHDPEREQIFTWFAADPTLA
;
A
#
# COMPACT_ATOMS: atom_id res chain seq x y z
N MET A 1 4.83 -17.58 -12.40
CA MET A 1 3.94 -18.30 -11.46
C MET A 1 3.66 -17.37 -10.30
N VAL A 2 2.52 -16.67 -10.31
CA VAL A 2 2.13 -15.78 -9.20
C VAL A 2 1.52 -16.68 -8.13
N ILE A 3 2.20 -16.81 -6.98
CA ILE A 3 1.64 -17.53 -5.84
C ILE A 3 0.63 -16.59 -5.18
N LEU A 4 -0.65 -16.91 -5.33
CA LEU A 4 -1.75 -16.22 -4.66
C LEU A 4 -1.76 -16.68 -3.19
N CYS A 5 -0.96 -16.04 -2.33
CA CYS A 5 -1.05 -16.23 -0.88
C CYS A 5 -2.10 -15.26 -0.32
N ILE A 6 -3.37 -15.65 -0.34
CA ILE A 6 -4.40 -14.99 0.47
C ILE A 6 -4.14 -15.44 1.92
N LEU A 7 -3.45 -14.59 2.69
CA LEU A 7 -3.20 -14.83 4.11
C LEU A 7 -4.27 -14.11 4.94
N ASP A 8 -4.90 -14.82 5.88
CA ASP A 8 -5.70 -14.20 6.92
C ASP A 8 -4.77 -13.40 7.86
N ASN A 9 -5.01 -12.10 7.98
CA ASN A 9 -4.27 -11.21 8.88
C ASN A 9 -4.62 -11.51 10.34
N THR A 10 -3.94 -12.49 10.93
CA THR A 10 -3.96 -12.72 12.38
C THR A 10 -2.60 -12.37 12.96
N TYR A 11 -2.53 -11.26 13.70
CA TYR A 11 -1.35 -10.88 14.49
C TYR A 11 -1.54 -11.34 15.92
N GLN A 12 -0.51 -11.94 16.52
CA GLN A 12 -0.53 -12.26 17.95
C GLN A 12 -0.39 -10.96 18.76
N GLN A 13 -1.04 -10.88 19.93
CA GLN A 13 -1.08 -9.66 20.75
C GLN A 13 0.30 -9.17 21.21
N GLY A 14 1.31 -10.06 21.25
CA GLY A 14 2.71 -9.73 21.55
C GLY A 14 3.53 -9.21 20.35
N GLU A 15 3.06 -9.41 19.11
CA GLU A 15 3.75 -8.91 17.90
C GLU A 15 3.51 -7.41 17.71
N LEU A 16 2.30 -6.93 18.02
CA LEU A 16 1.90 -5.53 17.88
C LEU A 16 2.68 -4.55 18.78
N ALA A 17 3.19 -5.02 19.93
CA ALA A 17 3.89 -4.16 20.89
C ALA A 17 5.26 -3.67 20.39
N ASN A 18 5.84 -4.34 19.39
CA ASN A 18 7.17 -4.06 18.83
C ASN A 18 7.07 -3.58 17.37
N MET A 19 5.96 -2.95 17.00
CA MET A 19 5.70 -2.51 15.63
C MET A 19 5.60 -1.00 15.55
N SER A 20 6.23 -0.41 14.54
CA SER A 20 5.90 0.96 14.15
C SER A 20 4.57 0.95 13.41
N LYS A 21 3.70 1.90 13.76
CA LYS A 21 2.34 2.01 13.22
C LYS A 21 2.01 3.45 12.87
N GLU A 22 1.41 3.64 11.71
CA GLU A 22 0.78 4.91 11.33
C GLU A 22 -0.60 4.70 10.71
N MET A 23 -1.42 5.74 10.73
CA MET A 23 -2.79 5.69 10.22
C MET A 23 -3.15 6.89 9.35
N LEU A 24 -3.71 6.62 8.16
CA LEU A 24 -4.27 7.61 7.25
C LEU A 24 -5.77 7.42 7.14
N LYS A 25 -6.55 8.45 7.49
CA LYS A 25 -8.02 8.40 7.36
C LYS A 25 -8.42 8.59 5.89
N THR A 26 -9.32 7.75 5.41
CA THR A 26 -9.90 7.85 4.06
C THR A 26 -11.43 7.76 4.14
N PRO A 27 -12.16 8.11 3.06
CA PRO A 27 -13.63 8.02 3.05
C PRO A 27 -14.18 6.60 3.24
N ILE A 28 -13.38 5.56 2.98
CA ILE A 28 -13.80 4.15 3.05
C ILE A 28 -13.10 3.38 4.19
N GLY A 29 -12.55 4.06 5.18
CA GLY A 29 -11.83 3.43 6.29
C GLY A 29 -10.44 4.01 6.50
N ALA A 30 -9.72 3.49 7.49
CA ALA A 30 -8.35 3.92 7.74
C ALA A 30 -7.38 3.03 6.97
N ILE A 31 -6.38 3.61 6.31
CA ILE A 31 -5.18 2.87 5.93
C ILE A 31 -4.30 2.78 7.17
N VAL A 32 -3.96 1.56 7.55
CA VAL A 32 -3.06 1.24 8.66
C VAL A 32 -1.76 0.74 8.05
N ILE A 33 -0.68 1.46 8.33
CA ILE A 33 0.67 1.07 7.96
C ILE A 33 1.29 0.43 9.19
N LEU A 34 1.79 -0.79 9.03
CA LEU A 34 2.40 -1.59 10.09
C LEU A 34 3.77 -2.07 9.64
N VAL A 35 4.78 -1.88 10.47
CA VAL A 35 6.13 -2.36 10.20
C VAL A 35 6.58 -3.19 11.40
N ASN A 36 7.00 -4.44 11.17
CA ASN A 36 7.56 -5.29 12.24
C ASN A 36 9.03 -5.00 12.54
N ASP A 37 9.39 -3.72 12.47
CA ASP A 37 10.62 -3.13 12.98
C ASP A 37 10.21 -1.95 13.87
N ALA A 38 10.39 -2.09 15.18
CA ALA A 38 10.07 -1.06 16.16
C ALA A 38 10.87 0.25 15.96
N ASN A 39 11.99 0.19 15.23
CA ASN A 39 12.84 1.34 14.94
C ASN A 39 12.56 1.95 13.56
N ALA A 40 11.57 1.42 12.83
CA ALA A 40 11.18 1.98 11.55
C ALA A 40 10.53 3.35 11.75
N SER A 41 10.89 4.32 10.92
CA SER A 41 10.21 5.62 10.87
C SER A 41 9.25 5.65 9.69
N ILE A 42 8.00 6.02 9.98
CA ILE A 42 6.94 6.18 8.98
C ILE A 42 6.62 7.67 8.90
N SER A 43 6.64 8.23 7.69
CA SER A 43 6.23 9.62 7.44
C SER A 43 5.26 9.67 6.27
N MET A 44 4.35 10.63 6.31
CA MET A 44 3.34 10.82 5.26
C MET A 44 3.42 12.23 4.72
N ALA A 45 3.31 12.35 3.40
CA ALA A 45 3.23 13.61 2.70
C ALA A 45 2.01 13.60 1.78
N GLU A 46 1.15 14.61 1.90
CA GLU A 46 0.10 14.86 0.91
C GLU A 46 0.76 15.33 -0.40
N LEU A 47 0.24 14.85 -1.53
CA LEU A 47 0.75 15.15 -2.87
C LEU A 47 -0.28 15.95 -3.68
N GLU A 48 0.18 16.51 -4.80
CA GLU A 48 -0.68 17.15 -5.80
C GLU A 48 -1.78 16.20 -6.28
N LYS A 49 -3.03 16.66 -6.16
CA LYS A 49 -4.24 15.86 -6.42
C LYS A 49 -4.70 15.93 -7.87
N THR A 50 -4.10 16.81 -8.66
CA THR A 50 -4.47 17.03 -10.06
C THR A 50 -3.23 16.97 -10.93
N ASP A 51 -3.35 16.25 -12.04
CA ASP A 51 -2.38 16.13 -13.11
C ASP A 51 -3.16 16.02 -14.44
N ARG A 52 -2.48 16.13 -15.58
CA ARG A 52 -3.10 15.88 -16.89
C ARG A 52 -3.76 14.48 -17.02
N ARG A 53 -3.33 13.49 -16.22
CA ARG A 53 -3.79 12.10 -16.24
C ARG A 53 -4.91 11.80 -15.23
N PHE A 54 -5.04 12.60 -14.16
CA PHE A 54 -5.98 12.31 -13.07
C PHE A 54 -6.40 13.56 -12.29
N ARG A 55 -7.55 13.45 -11.64
CA ARG A 55 -7.97 14.32 -10.53
C ARG A 55 -8.56 13.44 -9.43
N VAL A 56 -8.03 13.53 -8.23
CA VAL A 56 -8.42 12.68 -7.08
C VAL A 56 -8.76 13.53 -5.85
N ASP A 57 -9.45 12.96 -4.87
CA ASP A 57 -9.84 13.68 -3.64
C ASP A 57 -8.72 13.65 -2.59
N GLY A 58 -7.95 12.57 -2.59
CA GLY A 58 -6.77 12.43 -1.74
C GLY A 58 -5.66 11.67 -2.45
N ARG A 59 -4.42 12.09 -2.18
CA ARG A 59 -3.20 11.48 -2.72
C ARG A 59 -2.07 11.68 -1.72
N TYR A 60 -1.47 10.58 -1.28
CA TYR A 60 -0.47 10.57 -0.22
C TYR A 60 0.69 9.66 -0.61
N ARG A 61 1.90 10.09 -0.26
CA ARG A 61 3.08 9.23 -0.22
C ARG A 61 3.38 8.89 1.23
N VAL A 62 3.56 7.60 1.51
CA VAL A 62 4.10 7.10 2.77
C VAL A 62 5.56 6.74 2.53
N ASN A 63 6.49 7.37 3.25
CA ASN A 63 7.89 6.94 3.28
C ASN A 63 8.11 6.11 4.53
N ILE A 64 8.75 4.95 4.36
CA ILE A 64 9.04 4.02 5.43
C ILE A 64 10.54 3.77 5.39
N ASP A 65 11.26 4.24 6.40
CA ASP A 65 12.68 3.95 6.57
C ASP A 65 12.83 2.80 7.57
N VAL A 66 13.31 1.67 7.09
CA VAL A 66 13.52 0.45 7.88
C VAL A 66 14.97 0.41 8.33
N LYS A 67 15.21 0.11 9.62
CA LYS A 67 16.56 0.02 10.19
C LYS A 67 17.07 -1.41 10.17
N ASP A 68 16.19 -2.36 10.44
CA ASP A 68 16.51 -3.79 10.37
C ASP A 68 15.82 -4.45 9.17
N THR A 69 16.61 -4.80 8.16
CA THR A 69 16.14 -5.50 6.96
C THR A 69 16.47 -7.00 7.03
N GLY A 70 16.62 -7.55 8.24
CA GLY A 70 16.88 -8.95 8.47
C GLY A 70 15.78 -9.87 7.92
N ASN A 71 16.11 -11.16 7.84
CA ASN A 71 15.20 -12.14 7.27
C ASN A 71 13.93 -12.23 8.14
N GLY A 72 12.77 -11.89 7.56
CA GLY A 72 11.48 -11.86 8.26
C GLY A 72 10.91 -10.47 8.56
N ALA A 73 11.62 -9.39 8.22
CA ALA A 73 11.01 -8.05 8.21
C ALA A 73 9.87 -7.98 7.17
N TRP A 74 8.86 -7.17 7.44
CA TRP A 74 7.73 -6.92 6.57
C TRP A 74 7.06 -5.57 6.85
N ILE A 75 6.41 -5.05 5.83
CA ILE A 75 5.56 -3.86 5.87
C ILE A 75 4.18 -4.27 5.39
N ASP A 76 3.15 -3.92 6.17
CA ASP A 76 1.77 -4.00 5.73
C ASP A 76 1.19 -2.62 5.52
N CYS A 77 0.40 -2.50 4.45
CA CYS A 77 -0.45 -1.35 4.19
C CYS A 77 -1.87 -1.88 3.99
N LEU A 78 -2.69 -1.71 5.03
CA LEU A 78 -3.99 -2.37 5.16
C LEU A 78 -5.11 -1.35 5.21
N LEU A 79 -6.18 -1.60 4.49
CA LEU A 79 -7.46 -0.94 4.68
C LEU A 79 -8.21 -1.59 5.85
N ASP A 80 -8.37 -0.84 6.93
CA ASP A 80 -9.30 -1.13 8.03
C ASP A 80 -10.67 -0.54 7.67
N ASN A 81 -11.52 -1.39 7.10
CA ASN A 81 -12.90 -1.10 6.74
C ASN A 81 -13.82 -2.22 7.25
N LYS A 82 -14.93 -1.84 7.87
CA LYS A 82 -15.96 -2.76 8.40
C LYS A 82 -17.04 -3.13 7.37
N ASN A 83 -17.05 -2.46 6.22
CA ASN A 83 -18.00 -2.67 5.13
C ASN A 83 -17.47 -3.71 4.12
N GLN A 84 -18.37 -4.26 3.32
CA GLN A 84 -17.99 -5.07 2.17
C GLN A 84 -17.19 -4.20 1.18
N ILE A 85 -15.99 -4.66 0.84
CA ILE A 85 -15.09 -4.03 -0.14
C ILE A 85 -14.90 -4.99 -1.31
N ALA A 86 -15.03 -4.49 -2.53
CA ALA A 86 -14.58 -5.21 -3.72
C ALA A 86 -13.12 -4.83 -3.96
N GLY A 87 -12.21 -5.80 -3.90
CA GLY A 87 -10.78 -5.60 -4.13
C GLY A 87 -10.33 -6.17 -5.47
N GLY A 88 -9.26 -5.59 -6.05
CA GLY A 88 -8.65 -6.09 -7.28
C GLY A 88 -7.17 -5.75 -7.37
N ILE A 89 -6.38 -6.69 -7.88
CA ILE A 89 -4.97 -6.46 -8.22
C ILE A 89 -4.95 -5.67 -9.53
N GLU A 90 -4.28 -4.52 -9.53
CA GLU A 90 -4.15 -3.64 -10.72
C GLU A 90 -2.66 -3.42 -11.09
N SER A 91 -1.78 -4.33 -10.69
CA SER A 91 -0.33 -4.25 -10.94
C SER A 91 0.03 -4.28 -12.42
N GLY A 92 1.14 -3.63 -12.76
CA GLY A 92 1.62 -3.47 -14.13
C GLY A 92 2.69 -2.37 -14.21
N GLU A 93 3.34 -2.23 -15.38
CA GLU A 93 4.22 -1.09 -15.70
C GLU A 93 5.30 -0.74 -14.64
N GLY A 94 5.87 -1.75 -13.96
CA GLY A 94 6.89 -1.52 -12.93
C GLY A 94 6.33 -1.17 -11.54
N MET A 95 5.06 -1.45 -11.29
CA MET A 95 4.37 -1.21 -10.03
C MET A 95 3.58 -2.43 -9.56
N GLU A 96 3.57 -2.62 -8.24
CA GLU A 96 2.64 -3.50 -7.54
C GLU A 96 1.49 -2.65 -6.98
N MET A 97 0.23 -3.01 -7.28
CA MET A 97 -0.93 -2.22 -6.90
C MET A 97 -2.14 -3.08 -6.56
N ILE A 98 -2.84 -2.69 -5.50
CA ILE A 98 -4.17 -3.19 -5.15
C ILE A 98 -5.15 -2.02 -5.04
N SER A 99 -6.37 -2.22 -5.52
CA SER A 99 -7.45 -1.25 -5.36
C SER A 99 -8.65 -1.84 -4.64
N PHE A 100 -9.45 -0.95 -4.04
CA PHE A 100 -10.67 -1.25 -3.32
C PHE A 100 -11.77 -0.30 -3.77
N GLN A 101 -12.95 -0.85 -4.01
CA GLN A 101 -14.18 -0.11 -4.26
C GLN A 101 -15.14 -0.33 -3.09
N CYS A 102 -15.65 0.75 -2.52
CA CYS A 102 -16.75 0.74 -1.56
C CYS A 102 -17.72 1.86 -1.91
N ASN A 103 -18.96 1.52 -2.27
CA ASN A 103 -19.92 2.45 -2.86
C ASN A 103 -19.32 3.17 -4.08
N GLU A 104 -19.42 4.50 -4.12
CA GLU A 104 -18.90 5.35 -5.19
C GLU A 104 -17.42 5.71 -5.01
N VAL A 105 -16.72 5.20 -3.99
CA VAL A 105 -15.31 5.55 -3.74
C VAL A 105 -14.39 4.42 -4.16
N LYS A 106 -13.41 4.76 -5.01
CA LYS A 106 -12.26 3.91 -5.33
C LYS A 106 -11.04 4.38 -4.53
N LEU A 107 -10.27 3.44 -4.01
CA LEU A 107 -8.99 3.67 -3.36
C LEU A 107 -7.94 2.73 -3.95
N SER A 108 -6.75 3.22 -4.26
CA SER A 108 -5.62 2.41 -4.74
C SER A 108 -4.42 2.58 -3.82
N ILE A 109 -3.69 1.48 -3.58
CA ILE A 109 -2.42 1.42 -2.87
C ILE A 109 -1.38 0.88 -3.86
N GLY A 110 -0.37 1.67 -4.19
CA GLY A 110 0.70 1.33 -5.12
C GLY A 110 2.10 1.40 -4.47
N THR A 111 3.04 0.63 -5.00
CA THR A 111 4.47 0.66 -4.66
C THR A 111 5.31 0.23 -5.85
N ILE A 112 6.59 0.61 -5.87
CA ILE A 112 7.53 0.17 -6.92
C ILE A 112 7.62 -1.36 -6.92
N SER A 113 7.58 -1.98 -8.10
CA SER A 113 7.80 -3.42 -8.28
C SER A 113 9.27 -3.75 -8.51
N GLY A 114 9.62 -5.03 -8.34
CA GLY A 114 10.96 -5.51 -8.66
C GLY A 114 12.08 -5.02 -7.73
N LEU A 115 11.75 -4.52 -6.54
CA LEU A 115 12.77 -4.19 -5.54
C LEU A 115 13.50 -5.48 -5.11
N PRO A 116 14.85 -5.52 -5.21
CA PRO A 116 15.60 -6.71 -4.84
C PRO A 116 15.37 -7.12 -3.39
N GLY A 117 15.16 -8.41 -3.15
CA GLY A 117 14.93 -8.93 -1.80
C GLY A 117 13.57 -8.56 -1.21
N ILE A 118 12.58 -8.20 -2.04
CA ILE A 118 11.21 -7.95 -1.59
C ILE A 118 10.24 -8.88 -2.32
N LYS A 119 9.40 -9.55 -1.53
CA LYS A 119 8.24 -10.32 -2.02
C LYS A 119 6.96 -9.55 -1.69
N TYR A 120 6.11 -9.39 -2.69
CA TYR A 120 4.83 -8.71 -2.55
C TYR A 120 3.71 -9.75 -2.39
N CYS A 121 2.88 -9.59 -1.38
CA CYS A 121 1.74 -10.45 -1.12
C CYS A 121 0.46 -9.61 -1.11
N TYR A 122 -0.51 -9.99 -1.93
CA TYR A 122 -1.82 -9.36 -1.98
C TYR A 122 -2.74 -9.97 -0.93
N LEU A 123 -3.27 -9.13 -0.07
CA LEU A 123 -4.20 -9.50 1.00
C LEU A 123 -5.59 -9.00 0.63
N ASN A 124 -6.63 -9.58 1.21
CA ASN A 124 -8.02 -9.18 0.95
C ASN A 124 -8.29 -7.70 1.26
N ASN A 125 -7.48 -7.11 2.14
CA ASN A 125 -7.62 -5.73 2.56
C ASN A 125 -6.32 -4.92 2.40
N GLY A 126 -5.33 -5.37 1.63
CA GLY A 126 -4.10 -4.59 1.51
C GLY A 126 -2.96 -5.28 0.77
N ILE A 127 -1.76 -4.76 0.97
CA ILE A 127 -0.53 -5.34 0.45
C ILE A 127 0.49 -5.52 1.58
N ARG A 128 1.17 -6.67 1.56
CA ARG A 128 2.33 -6.96 2.41
C ARG A 128 3.60 -6.99 1.56
N LEU A 129 4.63 -6.28 1.99
CA LEU A 129 5.99 -6.39 1.47
C LEU A 129 6.80 -7.19 2.48
N LYS A 130 7.26 -8.39 2.11
CA LYS A 130 8.16 -9.21 2.93
C LYS A 130 9.60 -9.05 2.45
N PHE A 131 10.49 -8.78 3.38
CA PHE A 131 11.92 -8.71 3.12
C PHE A 131 12.47 -10.13 3.12
N ASP A 132 13.12 -10.48 2.02
CA ASP A 132 13.83 -11.73 1.79
C ASP A 132 15.30 -11.39 1.51
N SER A 133 16.07 -11.33 2.59
CA SER A 133 17.47 -10.88 2.56
C SER A 133 18.44 -12.00 2.19
N ASP A 134 17.98 -13.11 1.62
CA ASP A 134 18.80 -14.30 1.32
C ASP A 134 20.01 -13.98 0.42
N ASN A 135 19.99 -12.85 -0.29
CA ASN A 135 21.08 -12.39 -1.17
C ASN A 135 21.89 -11.20 -0.62
N GLY A 136 21.72 -10.79 0.65
CA GLY A 136 22.49 -9.73 1.30
C GLY A 136 22.16 -8.30 0.85
N VAL A 137 21.11 -8.10 0.03
CA VAL A 137 20.64 -6.76 -0.37
C VAL A 137 19.73 -6.19 0.70
N GLN A 138 20.06 -4.97 1.19
CA GLN A 138 19.28 -4.26 2.20
C GLN A 138 18.51 -3.11 1.57
N VAL A 139 17.18 -3.23 1.48
CA VAL A 139 16.31 -2.12 1.08
C VAL A 139 15.95 -1.32 2.32
N LYS A 140 16.50 -0.12 2.47
CA LYS A 140 16.31 0.71 3.68
C LYS A 140 15.13 1.66 3.61
N GLN A 141 14.61 1.91 2.41
CA GLN A 141 13.52 2.85 2.20
C GLN A 141 12.49 2.25 1.25
N ILE A 142 11.23 2.32 1.68
CA ILE A 142 10.06 1.90 0.91
C ILE A 142 9.11 3.08 0.78
N GLN A 143 8.50 3.20 -0.38
CA GLN A 143 7.49 4.21 -0.65
C GLN A 143 6.20 3.55 -1.08
N LEU A 144 5.12 3.92 -0.41
CA LEU A 144 3.76 3.54 -0.78
C LEU A 144 3.02 4.79 -1.23
N PHE A 145 2.17 4.64 -2.24
CA PHE A 145 1.35 5.70 -2.77
C PHE A 145 -0.11 5.31 -2.62
N ILE A 146 -0.88 6.19 -1.97
CA ILE A 146 -2.28 5.94 -1.64
C ILE A 146 -3.10 7.06 -2.28
N ALA A 147 -4.09 6.70 -3.07
CA ALA A 147 -4.99 7.67 -3.69
C ALA A 147 -6.44 7.20 -3.61
N TRP A 148 -7.36 8.15 -3.47
CA TRP A 148 -8.79 7.85 -3.52
C TRP A 148 -9.59 8.94 -4.23
N LEU A 149 -10.71 8.52 -4.80
CA LEU A 149 -11.64 9.37 -5.53
C LEU A 149 -13.07 8.87 -5.34
N LYS A 150 -13.99 9.78 -5.07
CA LYS A 150 -15.41 9.55 -5.30
C LYS A 150 -15.70 9.63 -6.81
N ILE A 151 -16.02 8.50 -7.41
CA ILE A 151 -16.32 8.36 -8.83
C ILE A 151 -17.72 8.95 -9.10
N HIS A 152 -17.75 9.86 -10.06
CA HIS A 152 -18.95 10.46 -10.65
C HIS A 152 -19.14 10.03 -12.11
N ASP A 153 -18.05 9.83 -12.84
CA ASP A 153 -18.03 9.35 -14.23
C ASP A 153 -17.16 8.08 -14.34
N PRO A 154 -17.75 6.88 -14.19
CA PRO A 154 -16.99 5.63 -14.19
C PRO A 154 -16.17 5.39 -15.47
N GLU A 155 -16.63 5.86 -16.63
CA GLU A 155 -15.92 5.63 -17.89
C GLU A 155 -14.56 6.35 -17.93
N ARG A 156 -14.48 7.49 -17.26
CA ARG A 156 -13.25 8.31 -17.22
C ARG A 156 -12.46 8.12 -15.94
N GLU A 157 -13.14 8.07 -14.81
CA GLU A 157 -12.54 8.27 -13.49
C GLU A 157 -12.08 6.96 -12.85
N GLN A 158 -12.52 5.80 -13.34
CA GLN A 158 -12.16 4.50 -12.76
C GLN A 158 -10.65 4.23 -12.80
N ILE A 159 -9.91 4.85 -13.74
CA ILE A 159 -8.44 4.72 -13.86
C ILE A 159 -7.67 5.80 -13.08
N PHE A 160 -8.33 6.83 -12.56
CA PHE A 160 -7.62 7.98 -11.96
C PHE A 160 -6.81 7.60 -10.72
N THR A 161 -7.36 6.73 -9.86
CA THR A 161 -6.63 6.28 -8.66
C THR A 161 -5.43 5.41 -9.01
N TRP A 162 -5.47 4.71 -10.15
CA TRP A 162 -4.33 3.95 -10.67
C TRP A 162 -3.17 4.89 -11.00
N PHE A 163 -3.39 5.91 -11.83
CA PHE A 163 -2.36 6.90 -12.15
C PHE A 163 -1.89 7.70 -10.93
N ALA A 164 -2.79 8.04 -10.02
CA ALA A 164 -2.46 8.84 -8.85
C ALA A 164 -1.62 8.08 -7.81
N ALA A 165 -1.81 6.75 -7.70
CA ALA A 165 -1.02 5.89 -6.83
C ALA A 165 0.15 5.18 -7.56
N ASP A 166 0.45 5.58 -8.80
CA ASP A 166 1.61 5.12 -9.54
C ASP A 166 2.90 5.79 -9.04
N PRO A 167 3.85 5.04 -8.44
CA PRO A 167 5.12 5.57 -7.93
C PRO A 167 6.07 6.04 -9.04
N THR A 168 5.90 5.57 -10.28
CA THR A 168 6.76 5.95 -11.43
C THR A 168 6.40 7.32 -12.00
N LEU A 169 5.24 7.85 -11.60
CA LEU A 169 4.69 9.13 -12.03
C LEU A 169 4.71 10.18 -10.92
N ALA A 170 5.28 9.84 -9.77
CA ALA A 170 5.28 10.63 -8.55
C ALA A 170 6.34 11.73 -8.51
#